data_AF-A0A369JVK9-F1
#
_entry.id   AF-A0A369JVK9-F1
#
_cell.length_a   1.000
_cell.length_b   1.000
_cell.length_c   1.000
_cell.angle_alpha   90.00
_cell.angle_beta   90.00
_cell.angle_gamma   90.00
#
_symmetry.space_group_name_H-M   'P 1'
#
loop_
_entity.id
_entity.type
_entity.pdbx_description
1 polymer ?
#
loop_
_entity_poly.entity_id
_entity_poly.type
_entity_poly.pdbx_seq_one_letter_code
_entity_poly.pdbx_strand_id
1 'polypeptide(L)'
;MLARRAISRSFSHLRHDALRGRAGPWLPHRPYSYARPATLSGKIWYRPDGMPRSRLKGLVIGTIASGTLFTMYTMLTILDEFSTANYLLSCLIHIQRVDTELASIDLSDYQSLHTHFQDLCRPCFGDFPQHMIDDFFDDVYHLAGSQRDDAHKILREACEEIHEILVASKENDALETAGRVVWRLDQGLARLAEMVEDNLADEVEKTLRIRKIKEQVTKDPGTRGGDYEVVG
;
A
#
# COMPACT_ATOMS: atom_id res chain seq x y z
N MET A 1 -26.24 35.41 -34.31
CA MET A 1 -25.57 35.87 -35.56
C MET A 1 -24.21 35.21 -35.64
N LEU A 2 -24.05 34.25 -36.54
CA LEU A 2 -22.85 33.45 -36.78
C LEU A 2 -21.95 34.18 -37.79
N ALA A 3 -20.75 34.58 -37.39
CA ALA A 3 -19.72 35.04 -38.31
C ALA A 3 -18.59 34.00 -38.38
N ARG A 4 -18.56 33.31 -39.53
CA ARG A 4 -17.50 32.43 -40.01
C ARG A 4 -16.15 33.15 -40.03
N ARG A 5 -15.08 32.47 -39.61
CA ARG A 5 -13.81 32.44 -40.35
C ARG A 5 -12.93 31.29 -39.87
N ALA A 6 -12.87 30.25 -40.71
CA ALA A 6 -11.82 29.27 -40.72
C ALA A 6 -10.51 29.92 -41.21
N ILE A 7 -9.38 29.54 -40.62
CA ILE A 7 -8.06 29.74 -41.23
C ILE A 7 -7.40 28.37 -41.37
N SER A 8 -7.48 27.89 -42.61
CA SER A 8 -6.65 26.86 -43.21
C SER A 8 -5.23 27.37 -43.42
N ARG A 9 -4.23 26.55 -43.08
CA ARG A 9 -2.89 26.51 -43.70
C ARG A 9 -2.55 25.01 -43.74
N SER A 10 -2.65 24.25 -44.83
CA SER A 10 -2.18 24.43 -46.22
C SER A 10 -0.74 24.93 -46.28
N PHE A 11 0.21 24.03 -46.05
CA PHE A 11 1.50 24.11 -46.73
C PHE A 11 1.49 23.11 -47.89
N SER A 12 1.34 23.72 -49.06
CA SER A 12 1.45 23.14 -50.39
C SER A 12 2.84 22.58 -50.64
N HIS A 13 2.85 21.41 -51.30
CA HIS A 13 3.73 21.04 -52.39
C HIS A 13 4.75 22.11 -52.82
N LEU A 14 6.04 21.76 -52.76
CA LEU A 14 7.04 22.29 -53.68
C LEU A 14 8.17 21.27 -53.86
N ARG A 15 8.20 20.73 -55.09
CA ARG A 15 9.35 20.25 -55.87
C ARG A 15 9.99 18.90 -55.51
N HIS A 16 9.37 17.89 -56.13
CA HIS A 16 10.06 16.96 -57.03
C HIS A 16 11.21 17.61 -57.85
N ASP A 17 12.19 16.78 -58.17
CA ASP A 17 13.22 16.95 -59.20
C ASP A 17 14.39 17.90 -58.89
N ALA A 18 15.31 17.42 -58.05
CA ALA A 18 16.67 17.96 -58.00
C ALA A 18 17.76 16.92 -57.68
N LEU A 19 17.60 15.63 -58.06
CA LEU A 19 18.73 14.68 -58.14
C LEU A 19 18.51 13.64 -59.26
N ARG A 20 18.14 14.08 -60.47
CA ARG A 20 18.47 13.33 -61.69
C ARG A 20 19.97 13.50 -61.98
N GLY A 21 20.79 12.87 -61.13
CA GLY A 21 22.16 12.54 -61.46
C GLY A 21 22.14 11.45 -62.52
N ARG A 22 22.87 11.68 -63.61
CA ARG A 22 23.12 10.75 -64.72
C ARG A 22 23.14 9.28 -64.26
N ALA A 23 22.41 8.45 -65.00
CA ALA A 23 22.58 7.00 -65.00
C ALA A 23 24.02 6.65 -65.43
N GLY A 24 24.91 6.51 -64.45
CA GLY A 24 26.10 5.67 -64.59
C GLY A 24 25.66 4.20 -64.58
N PRO A 25 26.48 3.27 -65.09
CA PRO A 25 26.16 1.85 -65.02
C PRO A 25 26.02 1.49 -63.54
N TRP A 26 24.80 1.18 -63.12
CA TRP A 26 24.54 0.56 -61.83
C TRP A 26 25.22 -0.80 -61.89
N LEU A 27 26.44 -0.88 -61.36
CA LEU A 27 26.96 -2.15 -60.88
C LEU A 27 25.86 -2.73 -60.00
N PRO A 28 25.41 -3.97 -60.23
CA PRO A 28 24.55 -4.61 -59.27
C PRO A 28 25.38 -4.71 -57.99
N HIS A 29 25.12 -3.85 -57.02
CA HIS A 29 25.43 -4.17 -55.64
C HIS A 29 24.61 -5.42 -55.35
N ARG A 30 25.18 -6.59 -55.66
CA ARG A 30 24.79 -7.85 -55.05
C ARG A 30 24.82 -7.54 -53.56
N PRO A 31 23.68 -7.53 -52.85
CA PRO A 31 23.77 -7.54 -51.40
C PRO A 31 24.62 -8.76 -51.09
N TYR A 32 25.75 -8.56 -50.42
CA TYR A 32 26.59 -9.65 -49.92
C TYR A 32 25.63 -10.59 -49.19
N SER A 33 25.28 -11.69 -49.85
CA SER A 33 24.32 -12.65 -49.33
C SER A 33 25.10 -13.43 -48.32
N TYR A 34 25.08 -12.96 -47.08
CA TYR A 34 25.69 -13.70 -45.98
C TYR A 34 24.92 -15.01 -45.88
N ALA A 35 25.59 -16.09 -46.29
CA ALA A 35 25.03 -17.43 -46.17
C ALA A 35 24.62 -17.62 -44.71
N ARG A 36 23.36 -18.00 -44.50
CA ARG A 36 22.80 -18.21 -43.18
C ARG A 36 23.66 -19.23 -42.42
N PRO A 37 24.00 -19.02 -41.14
CA PRO A 37 24.72 -20.03 -40.38
C PRO A 37 23.98 -21.38 -40.43
N ALA A 38 24.74 -22.44 -40.73
CA ALA A 38 24.26 -23.82 -40.92
C ALA A 38 23.83 -24.49 -39.60
N THR A 39 23.43 -23.71 -38.61
CA THR A 39 22.92 -24.16 -37.32
C THR A 39 21.39 -24.18 -37.33
N LEU A 40 20.80 -25.00 -36.45
CA LEU A 40 19.35 -25.01 -36.22
C LEU A 40 18.85 -23.65 -35.72
N SER A 41 19.61 -22.97 -34.86
CA SER A 41 19.30 -21.60 -34.42
C SER A 41 19.29 -20.61 -35.58
N GLY A 42 20.18 -20.77 -36.57
CA GLY A 42 20.14 -19.99 -37.81
C GLY A 42 18.79 -20.11 -38.53
N LYS A 43 18.15 -21.31 -38.53
CA LYS A 43 16.90 -21.62 -39.26
C LYS A 43 15.73 -20.82 -38.71
N ILE A 44 15.78 -20.58 -37.40
CA ILE A 44 14.75 -19.89 -36.65
C ILE A 44 14.94 -18.37 -36.73
N TRP A 45 16.17 -17.88 -36.53
CA TRP A 45 16.43 -16.43 -36.38
C TRP A 45 16.61 -15.64 -37.67
N TYR A 46 16.95 -16.31 -38.78
CA TYR A 46 17.30 -15.66 -40.04
C TYR A 46 16.41 -16.18 -41.18
N ARG A 47 16.19 -15.34 -42.18
CA ARG A 47 15.52 -15.72 -43.43
C ARG A 47 16.51 -16.47 -44.36
N PRO A 48 16.03 -17.14 -45.42
CA PRO A 48 16.91 -17.81 -46.39
C PRO A 48 17.90 -16.87 -47.10
N ASP A 49 17.56 -15.57 -47.19
CA ASP A 49 18.39 -14.48 -47.73
C ASP A 49 19.50 -14.01 -46.75
N GLY A 50 19.61 -14.61 -45.56
CA GLY A 50 20.60 -14.24 -44.54
C GLY A 50 20.20 -13.02 -43.70
N MET A 51 19.09 -12.34 -44.00
CA MET A 51 18.61 -11.20 -43.22
C MET A 51 17.96 -11.67 -41.90
N PRO A 52 18.20 -10.99 -40.77
CA PRO A 52 17.58 -11.34 -39.50
C PRO A 52 16.05 -11.14 -39.57
N ARG A 53 15.29 -12.06 -38.97
CA ARG A 53 13.83 -11.93 -38.81
C ARG A 53 13.52 -10.93 -37.69
N SER A 54 13.58 -9.63 -38.00
CA SER A 54 13.40 -8.54 -37.03
C SER A 54 12.08 -8.62 -36.23
N ARG A 55 10.98 -9.01 -36.87
CA ARG A 55 9.68 -9.19 -36.20
C ARG A 55 9.69 -10.31 -35.16
N LEU A 56 10.36 -11.43 -35.44
CA LEU A 56 10.46 -12.55 -34.50
C LEU A 56 11.36 -12.18 -33.32
N LYS A 57 12.48 -11.50 -33.57
CA LYS A 57 13.36 -10.98 -32.51
C LYS A 57 12.63 -9.99 -31.62
N GLY A 58 11.88 -9.05 -32.21
CA GLY A 58 11.05 -8.10 -31.46
C GLY A 58 9.96 -8.79 -30.63
N LEU A 59 9.32 -9.83 -31.18
CA LEU A 59 8.33 -10.62 -30.44
C LEU A 59 8.97 -11.34 -29.25
N VAL A 60 10.10 -12.04 -29.44
CA VAL A 60 10.77 -12.75 -28.34
C VAL A 60 11.24 -11.79 -27.27
N ILE A 61 11.91 -10.70 -27.64
CA ILE A 61 12.37 -9.68 -26.69
C ILE A 61 11.17 -9.05 -25.97
N GLY A 62 10.10 -8.73 -26.69
CA GLY A 62 8.87 -8.18 -26.13
C GLY A 62 8.20 -9.14 -25.14
N THR A 63 8.12 -10.43 -25.46
CA THR A 63 7.55 -11.44 -24.55
C THR A 63 8.40 -11.64 -23.30
N ILE A 64 9.74 -11.63 -23.44
CA ILE A 64 10.64 -11.74 -22.28
C ILE A 64 10.48 -10.49 -21.41
N ALA A 65 10.54 -9.30 -21.99
CA ALA A 65 10.40 -8.05 -21.26
C ALA A 65 9.03 -7.94 -20.56
N SER A 66 7.94 -8.24 -21.27
CA SER A 66 6.60 -8.25 -20.69
C SER A 66 6.45 -9.31 -19.60
N GLY A 67 7.03 -10.49 -19.80
CA GLY A 67 7.04 -11.56 -18.80
C GLY A 67 7.77 -11.13 -17.53
N THR A 68 8.96 -10.55 -17.67
CA THR A 68 9.74 -10.03 -16.54
C THR A 68 8.99 -8.93 -15.80
N LEU A 69 8.39 -7.97 -16.52
CA LEU A 69 7.59 -6.91 -15.90
C LEU A 69 6.37 -7.46 -15.15
N PHE A 70 5.68 -8.43 -15.75
CA PHE A 70 4.54 -9.10 -15.10
C PHE A 70 4.97 -9.84 -13.84
N THR A 71 6.06 -10.62 -13.90
CA THR A 71 6.58 -11.34 -12.73
C THR A 71 7.04 -10.38 -11.63
N MET A 72 7.66 -9.26 -11.99
CA MET A 72 8.07 -8.24 -11.03
C MET A 72 6.85 -7.60 -10.35
N TYR A 73 5.82 -7.26 -11.14
CA TYR A 73 4.56 -6.74 -10.60
C TYR A 73 3.90 -7.72 -9.63
N THR A 74 3.75 -9.00 -10.02
CA THR A 74 3.16 -10.02 -9.12
C THR A 74 3.98 -10.24 -7.87
N MET A 75 5.32 -10.16 -7.97
CA MET A 75 6.19 -10.31 -6.81
C MET A 75 6.01 -9.15 -5.83
N LEU A 76 5.84 -7.91 -6.31
CA LEU A 76 5.54 -6.76 -5.46
C LEU A 76 4.20 -6.93 -4.74
N THR A 77 3.16 -7.40 -5.43
CA THR A 77 1.85 -7.65 -4.80
C THR A 77 1.93 -8.73 -3.71
N ILE A 78 2.65 -9.83 -3.97
CA ILE A 78 2.83 -10.90 -2.97
C ILE A 78 3.63 -10.40 -1.76
N LEU A 79 4.65 -9.58 -1.99
CA LEU A 79 5.43 -8.99 -0.89
C LEU A 79 4.59 -8.07 -0.01
N ASP A 80 3.71 -7.27 -0.62
CA ASP A 80 2.77 -6.41 0.10
C ASP A 80 1.80 -7.24 0.94
N GLU A 81 1.13 -8.22 0.35
CA GLU A 81 0.24 -9.15 1.08
C GLU A 81 0.94 -9.87 2.24
N PHE A 82 2.21 -10.27 2.04
CA PHE A 82 3.01 -10.92 3.08
C PHE A 82 3.40 -9.95 4.19
N SER A 83 3.73 -8.70 3.86
CA SER A 83 4.02 -7.64 4.83
C SER A 83 2.80 -7.36 5.70
N THR A 84 1.63 -7.15 5.07
CA THR A 84 0.32 -7.01 5.72
C THR A 84 0.03 -8.17 6.67
N ALA A 85 0.20 -9.41 6.20
CA ALA A 85 -0.07 -10.58 7.02
C ALA A 85 0.86 -10.68 8.23
N ASN A 86 2.15 -10.39 8.05
CA ASN A 86 3.12 -10.39 9.15
C ASN A 86 2.83 -9.29 10.17
N TYR A 87 2.46 -8.10 9.72
CA TYR A 87 2.06 -7.01 10.60
C TYR A 87 0.85 -7.42 11.45
N LEU A 88 -0.21 -7.93 10.84
CA LEU A 88 -1.41 -8.39 11.55
C LEU A 88 -1.10 -9.49 12.56
N LEU A 89 -0.32 -10.51 12.16
CA LEU A 89 0.07 -11.59 13.06
C LEU A 89 0.95 -11.10 14.21
N SER A 90 1.85 -10.15 13.97
CA SER A 90 2.66 -9.52 15.02
C SER A 90 1.78 -8.80 16.04
N CYS A 91 0.80 -8.00 15.58
CA CYS A 91 -0.18 -7.36 16.44
C CYS A 91 -0.96 -8.39 17.26
N LEU A 92 -1.43 -9.47 16.64
CA LEU A 92 -2.18 -10.53 17.31
C LEU A 92 -1.36 -11.20 18.43
N ILE A 93 -0.10 -11.55 18.16
CA ILE A 93 0.78 -12.18 19.16
C ILE A 93 0.98 -11.25 20.36
N HIS A 94 1.20 -9.96 20.11
CA HIS A 94 1.34 -8.99 21.18
C HIS A 94 0.06 -8.82 22.00
N ILE A 95 -1.08 -8.69 21.33
CA ILE A 95 -2.38 -8.54 21.97
C ILE A 95 -2.70 -9.78 22.81
N GLN A 96 -2.47 -10.99 22.29
CA GLN A 96 -2.62 -12.23 23.05
C GLN A 96 -1.75 -12.26 24.30
N ARG A 97 -0.50 -11.79 24.21
CA ARG A 97 0.40 -11.72 25.37
C ARG A 97 -0.13 -10.79 26.45
N VAL A 98 -0.57 -9.59 26.07
CA VAL A 98 -1.13 -8.61 27.00
C VAL A 98 -2.48 -9.10 27.58
N ASP A 99 -3.34 -9.69 26.76
CA ASP A 99 -4.65 -10.23 27.17
C ASP A 99 -4.56 -11.34 28.22
N THR A 100 -3.46 -12.10 28.27
CA THR A 100 -3.27 -13.09 29.36
C THR A 100 -3.30 -12.47 30.76
N GLU A 101 -3.00 -11.19 30.88
CA GLU A 101 -2.99 -10.45 32.14
C GLU A 101 -4.37 -9.87 32.49
N LEU A 102 -5.34 -9.90 31.56
CA LEU A 102 -6.68 -9.33 31.76
C LEU A 102 -7.39 -9.90 33.00
N ALA A 103 -7.27 -11.20 33.24
CA ALA A 103 -7.88 -11.86 34.41
C ALA A 103 -7.34 -11.34 35.76
N SER A 104 -6.16 -10.70 35.77
CA SER A 104 -5.55 -10.12 36.96
C SER A 104 -5.83 -8.63 37.14
N ILE A 105 -6.43 -7.98 36.14
CA ILE A 105 -6.68 -6.55 36.12
C ILE A 105 -8.09 -6.26 36.65
N ASP A 106 -8.22 -5.25 37.51
CA ASP A 106 -9.52 -4.77 37.93
C ASP A 106 -10.13 -3.86 36.84
N LEU A 107 -11.12 -4.36 36.11
CA LEU A 107 -11.86 -3.62 35.09
C LEU A 107 -12.66 -2.44 35.67
N SER A 108 -12.82 -2.38 36.99
CA SER A 108 -13.45 -1.29 37.73
C SER A 108 -12.49 -0.13 37.98
N ASP A 109 -11.18 -0.35 37.88
CA ASP A 109 -10.18 0.71 38.01
C ASP A 109 -9.85 1.32 36.65
N TYR A 110 -10.10 2.62 36.53
CA TYR A 110 -9.81 3.37 35.31
C TYR A 110 -8.32 3.36 34.96
N GLN A 111 -7.45 3.52 35.96
CA GLN A 111 -6.01 3.67 35.71
C GLN A 111 -5.40 2.36 35.20
N SER A 112 -5.73 1.24 35.85
CA SER A 112 -5.29 -0.08 35.42
C SER A 112 -5.80 -0.44 34.03
N LEU A 113 -7.09 -0.16 33.75
CA LEU A 113 -7.69 -0.46 32.45
C LEU A 113 -7.15 0.44 31.32
N HIS A 114 -6.91 1.72 31.58
CA HIS A 114 -6.27 2.63 30.64
C HIS A 114 -4.87 2.16 30.25
N THR A 115 -4.05 1.80 31.25
CA THR A 115 -2.68 1.31 31.03
C THR A 115 -2.70 0.02 30.19
N HIS A 116 -3.61 -0.90 30.52
CA HIS A 116 -3.78 -2.15 29.78
C HIS A 116 -4.16 -1.92 28.31
N PHE A 117 -5.11 -1.03 28.06
CA PHE A 117 -5.54 -0.71 26.69
C PHE A 117 -4.44 0.02 25.89
N GLN A 118 -3.67 0.90 26.53
CA GLN A 118 -2.49 1.52 25.91
C GLN A 118 -1.46 0.46 25.49
N ASP A 119 -1.21 -0.55 26.33
CA ASP A 119 -0.29 -1.64 26.02
C ASP A 119 -0.81 -2.56 24.91
N LEU A 120 -2.13 -2.74 24.78
CA LEU A 120 -2.75 -3.41 23.61
C LEU A 120 -2.51 -2.61 22.31
N CYS A 121 -2.56 -1.28 22.38
CA CYS A 121 -2.49 -0.40 21.20
C CYS A 121 -1.07 -0.19 20.68
N ARG A 122 -0.07 -0.03 21.55
CA ARG A 122 1.34 0.25 21.19
C ARG A 122 1.89 -0.50 19.96
N PRO A 123 1.79 -1.84 19.88
CA PRO A 123 2.34 -2.60 18.76
C PRO A 123 1.57 -2.38 17.45
N CYS A 124 0.31 -1.98 17.51
CA CYS A 124 -0.52 -1.70 16.34
C CYS A 124 -0.11 -0.37 15.64
N PHE A 125 0.77 0.43 16.24
CA PHE A 125 1.21 1.72 15.70
C PHE A 125 2.70 1.73 15.33
N GLY A 126 3.25 0.59 14.87
CA GLY A 126 4.69 0.41 14.58
C GLY A 126 5.36 1.57 13.82
N ASP A 127 4.71 2.09 12.77
CA ASP A 127 5.24 3.18 11.94
C ASP A 127 4.78 4.58 12.35
N PHE A 128 3.91 4.68 13.35
CA PHE A 128 3.41 5.96 13.85
C PHE A 128 4.29 6.45 15.02
N PRO A 129 4.66 7.74 15.07
CA PRO A 129 5.49 8.25 16.15
C PRO A 129 4.89 8.00 17.53
N GLN A 130 5.57 7.19 18.35
CA GLN A 130 5.06 6.71 19.64
C GLN A 130 4.65 7.84 20.60
N HIS A 131 5.40 8.96 20.62
CA HIS A 131 5.04 10.12 21.44
C HIS A 131 3.64 10.67 21.12
N MET A 132 3.18 10.61 19.87
CA MET A 132 1.82 11.06 19.53
C MET A 132 0.74 10.12 20.08
N ILE A 133 1.03 8.83 20.22
CA ILE A 133 0.11 7.87 20.84
C ILE A 133 0.14 8.02 22.36
N ASP A 134 1.33 8.12 22.95
CA ASP A 134 1.49 8.33 24.39
C ASP A 134 0.80 9.63 24.83
N ASP A 135 1.01 10.75 24.12
CA ASP A 135 0.35 12.01 24.45
C ASP A 135 -1.18 11.96 24.28
N PHE A 136 -1.68 11.17 23.32
CA PHE A 136 -3.12 10.96 23.16
C PHE A 136 -3.69 10.18 24.36
N PHE A 137 -2.98 9.15 24.82
CA PHE A 137 -3.37 8.43 26.01
C PHE A 137 -3.26 9.29 27.27
N ASP A 138 -2.31 10.22 27.34
CA ASP A 138 -2.25 11.22 28.41
C ASP A 138 -3.48 12.15 28.40
N ASP A 139 -3.92 12.62 27.22
CA ASP A 139 -5.16 13.41 27.10
C ASP A 139 -6.38 12.61 27.61
N VAL A 140 -6.49 11.33 27.20
CA VAL A 140 -7.56 10.43 27.66
C VAL A 140 -7.48 10.23 29.17
N TYR A 141 -6.29 10.02 29.72
CA TYR A 141 -6.09 9.81 31.16
C TYR A 141 -6.53 11.02 31.99
N HIS A 142 -6.36 12.23 31.46
CA HIS A 142 -6.70 13.49 32.13
C HIS A 142 -8.16 13.94 31.96
N LEU A 143 -9.02 13.15 31.30
CA LEU A 143 -10.46 13.40 31.27
C LEU A 143 -11.06 13.37 32.68
N ALA A 144 -12.10 14.18 32.89
CA ALA A 144 -12.72 14.37 34.19
C ALA A 144 -14.26 14.31 34.14
N GLY A 145 -14.88 13.99 35.28
CA GLY A 145 -16.34 13.90 35.39
C GLY A 145 -16.93 12.84 34.46
N SER A 146 -18.05 13.16 33.81
CA SER A 146 -18.77 12.24 32.93
C SER A 146 -17.93 11.73 31.76
N GLN A 147 -16.98 12.51 31.26
CA GLN A 147 -16.10 12.11 30.16
C GLN A 147 -15.18 10.96 30.57
N ARG A 148 -14.71 10.96 31.82
CA ARG A 148 -13.89 9.87 32.34
C ARG A 148 -14.70 8.59 32.46
N ASP A 149 -15.96 8.70 32.89
CA ASP A 149 -16.86 7.55 33.00
C ASP A 149 -17.18 6.97 31.61
N ASP A 150 -17.40 7.82 30.61
CA ASP A 150 -17.61 7.41 29.21
C ASP A 150 -16.34 6.79 28.62
N ALA A 151 -15.16 7.39 28.83
CA ALA A 151 -13.87 6.83 28.45
C ALA A 151 -13.65 5.44 29.06
N HIS A 152 -13.93 5.31 30.36
CA HIS A 152 -13.80 4.06 31.10
C HIS A 152 -14.69 2.97 30.50
N LYS A 153 -15.93 3.32 30.15
CA LYS A 153 -16.86 2.41 29.48
C LYS A 153 -16.34 1.97 28.12
N ILE A 154 -15.84 2.89 27.28
CA ILE A 154 -15.27 2.56 25.96
C ILE A 154 -14.09 1.61 26.10
N LEU A 155 -13.16 1.91 27.03
CA LEU A 155 -11.99 1.07 27.30
C LEU A 155 -12.39 -0.33 27.76
N ARG A 156 -13.37 -0.43 28.66
CA ARG A 156 -13.86 -1.72 29.18
C ARG A 156 -14.49 -2.55 28.07
N GLU A 157 -15.43 -1.96 27.32
CA GLU A 157 -16.10 -2.63 26.20
C GLU A 157 -15.08 -3.14 25.18
N ALA A 158 -14.09 -2.32 24.82
CA ALA A 158 -13.08 -2.72 23.84
C ALA A 158 -12.20 -3.88 24.35
N CYS A 159 -11.73 -3.83 25.61
CA CYS A 159 -10.95 -4.91 26.20
C CYS A 159 -11.74 -6.22 26.32
N GLU A 160 -12.99 -6.15 26.78
CA GLU A 160 -13.88 -7.32 26.91
C GLU A 160 -14.16 -7.95 25.54
N GLU A 161 -14.50 -7.15 24.53
CA GLU A 161 -14.78 -7.66 23.19
C GLU A 161 -13.53 -8.26 22.52
N ILE A 162 -12.35 -7.66 22.72
CA ILE A 162 -11.07 -8.24 22.26
C ILE A 162 -10.85 -9.60 22.91
N HIS A 163 -11.02 -9.69 24.23
CA HIS A 163 -10.88 -10.94 24.96
C HIS A 163 -11.85 -12.01 24.47
N GLU A 164 -13.13 -11.65 24.27
CA GLU A 164 -14.14 -12.55 23.73
C GLU A 164 -13.75 -13.08 22.34
N ILE A 165 -13.26 -12.21 21.45
CA ILE A 165 -12.77 -12.62 20.12
C ILE A 165 -11.62 -13.62 20.28
N LEU A 166 -10.64 -13.35 21.14
CA LEU A 166 -9.49 -14.22 21.36
C LEU A 166 -9.90 -15.59 21.93
N VAL A 167 -10.84 -15.63 22.86
CA VAL A 167 -11.35 -16.88 23.44
C VAL A 167 -12.14 -17.69 22.41
N ALA A 168 -13.00 -17.03 21.63
CA ALA A 168 -13.85 -17.68 20.62
C ALA A 168 -13.06 -18.15 19.37
N SER A 169 -11.86 -17.60 19.15
CA SER A 169 -11.08 -17.81 17.92
C SER A 169 -9.97 -18.85 18.01
N LYS A 170 -9.87 -19.60 19.10
CA LYS A 170 -8.80 -20.60 19.30
C LYS A 170 -8.63 -21.62 18.16
N GLU A 171 -9.69 -21.91 17.41
CA GLU A 171 -9.69 -22.86 16.29
C GLU A 171 -9.86 -22.18 14.92
N ASN A 172 -9.98 -20.85 14.89
CA ASN A 172 -10.17 -20.08 13.66
C ASN A 172 -8.83 -19.77 12.97
N ASP A 173 -8.91 -19.31 11.72
CA ASP A 173 -7.75 -18.79 11.01
C ASP A 173 -7.12 -17.61 11.78
N ALA A 174 -5.80 -17.66 11.95
CA ALA A 174 -5.07 -16.69 12.75
C ALA A 174 -5.06 -15.30 12.11
N LEU A 175 -5.04 -15.22 10.78
CA LEU A 175 -5.02 -13.95 10.06
C LEU A 175 -6.40 -13.28 10.11
N GLU A 176 -7.47 -14.05 9.94
CA GLU A 176 -8.84 -13.57 10.13
C GLU A 176 -9.07 -13.08 11.56
N THR A 177 -8.54 -13.80 12.54
CA THR A 177 -8.60 -13.42 13.95
C THR A 177 -7.83 -12.14 14.23
N ALA A 178 -6.61 -12.02 13.69
CA ALA A 178 -5.80 -10.81 13.78
C ALA A 178 -6.54 -9.59 13.22
N GLY A 179 -7.13 -9.73 12.03
CA GLY A 179 -7.92 -8.67 11.41
C GLY A 179 -9.10 -8.22 12.29
N ARG A 180 -9.85 -9.17 12.86
CA ARG A 180 -10.98 -8.86 13.76
C ARG A 180 -10.54 -8.15 15.05
N VAL A 181 -9.46 -8.62 15.67
CA VAL A 181 -8.93 -8.03 16.91
C VAL A 181 -8.41 -6.62 16.67
N VAL A 182 -7.59 -6.41 15.63
CA VAL A 182 -7.06 -5.08 15.27
C VAL A 182 -8.20 -4.13 14.92
N TRP A 183 -9.18 -4.59 14.15
CA TRP A 183 -10.38 -3.82 13.83
C TRP A 183 -11.15 -3.38 15.08
N ARG A 184 -11.25 -4.25 16.10
CA ARG A 184 -11.96 -3.90 17.35
C ARG A 184 -11.19 -2.89 18.18
N LEU A 185 -9.86 -3.04 18.23
CA LEU A 185 -8.97 -2.07 18.84
C LEU A 185 -9.08 -0.70 18.16
N ASP A 186 -9.11 -0.68 16.82
CA ASP A 186 -9.31 0.51 16.02
C ASP A 186 -10.64 1.21 16.32
N GLN A 187 -11.73 0.46 16.46
CA GLN A 187 -13.03 1.03 16.83
C GLN A 187 -13.02 1.66 18.22
N GLY A 188 -12.34 1.04 19.19
CA GLY A 188 -12.16 1.62 20.52
C GLY A 188 -11.40 2.94 20.46
N LEU A 189 -10.28 2.97 19.72
CA LEU A 189 -9.48 4.18 19.53
C LEU A 189 -10.22 5.28 18.79
N ALA A 190 -11.00 4.95 17.75
CA ALA A 190 -11.80 5.93 17.02
C ALA A 190 -12.83 6.62 17.93
N ARG A 191 -13.52 5.84 18.79
CA ARG A 191 -14.48 6.38 19.76
C ARG A 191 -13.80 7.26 20.80
N LEU A 192 -12.64 6.85 21.32
CA LEU A 192 -11.85 7.67 22.25
C LEU A 192 -11.37 8.97 21.57
N ALA A 193 -10.93 8.88 20.31
CA ALA A 193 -10.48 10.02 19.53
C ALA A 193 -11.60 11.03 19.28
N GLU A 194 -12.80 10.58 18.91
CA GLU A 194 -13.98 11.45 18.77
C GLU A 194 -14.30 12.18 20.08
N MET A 195 -14.32 11.45 21.20
CA MET A 195 -14.58 12.04 22.50
C MET A 195 -13.52 13.08 22.90
N VAL A 196 -12.24 12.82 22.63
CA VAL A 196 -11.16 13.78 22.94
C VAL A 196 -11.19 14.99 22.00
N GLU A 197 -11.53 14.80 20.73
CA GLU A 197 -11.69 15.87 19.73
C GLU A 197 -12.78 16.88 20.13
N ASP A 198 -13.94 16.38 20.55
CA ASP A 198 -15.08 17.19 20.99
C ASP A 198 -14.74 18.08 22.21
N ASN A 199 -13.77 17.65 23.02
CA ASN A 199 -13.34 18.37 24.23
C ASN A 199 -12.18 19.34 24.01
N LEU A 200 -11.46 19.22 22.89
CA LEU A 200 -10.24 19.98 22.60
C LEU A 200 -10.39 20.88 21.36
N ALA A 201 -11.62 21.22 20.96
CA ALA A 201 -11.91 21.98 19.75
C ALA A 201 -11.13 23.30 19.61
N ASP A 202 -10.67 23.88 20.72
CA ASP A 202 -9.89 25.12 20.74
C ASP A 202 -8.36 24.92 20.60
N GLU A 203 -7.84 23.68 20.73
CA GLU A 203 -6.42 23.36 20.64
C GLU A 203 -6.04 22.76 19.27
N VAL A 204 -5.57 23.62 18.36
CA VAL A 204 -5.22 23.26 16.97
C VAL A 204 -4.18 22.13 16.88
N GLU A 205 -3.19 22.10 17.76
CA GLU A 205 -2.13 21.08 17.73
C GLU A 205 -2.66 19.70 18.14
N LYS A 206 -3.46 19.63 19.22
CA LYS A 206 -4.06 18.39 19.69
C LYS A 206 -5.10 17.84 18.73
N THR A 207 -5.93 18.72 18.15
CA THR A 207 -6.90 18.32 17.12
C THR A 207 -6.22 17.77 15.86
N LEU A 208 -5.08 18.34 15.43
CA LEU A 208 -4.27 17.77 14.34
C LEU A 208 -3.71 16.39 14.68
N ARG A 209 -3.24 16.18 15.92
CA ARG A 209 -2.77 14.86 16.39
C ARG A 209 -3.89 13.84 16.39
N ILE A 210 -5.04 14.17 16.97
CA ILE A 210 -6.21 13.28 17.02
C ILE A 210 -6.68 12.93 15.62
N ARG A 211 -6.71 13.91 14.71
CA ARG A 211 -7.04 13.67 13.31
C ARG A 211 -6.07 12.69 12.64
N LYS A 212 -4.76 12.81 12.88
CA LYS A 212 -3.77 11.83 12.38
C LYS A 212 -3.99 10.44 12.94
N ILE A 213 -4.36 10.33 14.22
CA ILE A 213 -4.72 9.04 14.84
C ILE A 213 -5.97 8.46 14.16
N LYS A 214 -7.03 9.26 13.96
CA LYS A 214 -8.23 8.84 13.24
C LYS A 214 -7.94 8.42 11.80
N GLU A 215 -7.10 9.17 11.08
CA GLU A 215 -6.65 8.81 9.74
C GLU A 215 -5.88 7.48 9.74
N GLN A 216 -5.05 7.23 10.75
CA GLN A 216 -4.35 5.95 10.87
C GLN A 216 -5.31 4.81 11.19
N VAL A 217 -6.22 5.00 12.15
CA VAL A 217 -7.23 4.03 12.61
C VAL A 217 -8.29 3.70 11.54
N THR A 218 -8.56 4.62 10.62
CA THR A 218 -9.50 4.40 9.50
C THR A 218 -8.87 3.73 8.29
N LYS A 219 -7.53 3.74 8.17
CA LYS A 219 -6.85 2.94 7.15
C LYS A 219 -7.07 1.46 7.43
N ASP A 220 -7.20 0.69 6.35
CA ASP A 220 -7.16 -0.77 6.42
C ASP A 220 -5.91 -1.17 7.20
N PRO A 221 -6.03 -1.93 8.31
CA PRO A 221 -4.88 -2.33 9.10
C PRO A 221 -3.81 -3.02 8.27
N GLY A 222 -4.16 -3.61 7.11
CA GLY A 222 -3.17 -4.15 6.18
C GLY A 222 -2.28 -3.15 5.46
N THR A 223 -2.67 -1.87 5.39
CA THR A 223 -1.96 -0.82 4.64
C THR A 223 -1.07 0.08 5.50
N ARG A 224 -1.12 -0.08 6.83
CA ARG A 224 -0.39 0.80 7.78
C ARG A 224 1.12 0.63 7.76
N GLY A 225 1.61 -0.55 7.36
CA GLY A 225 3.01 -0.96 7.37
C GLY A 225 3.93 -0.31 6.32
N GLY A 226 3.38 0.47 5.37
CA GLY A 226 4.10 0.88 4.15
C GLY A 226 4.27 2.39 3.95
N ASP A 227 3.63 3.24 4.77
CA ASP A 227 3.45 4.65 4.41
C ASP A 227 4.68 5.55 4.68
N TYR A 228 5.71 5.06 5.39
CA TYR A 228 6.87 5.88 5.78
C TYR A 228 8.18 5.54 5.04
N GLU A 229 8.21 4.57 4.13
CA GLU A 229 9.44 4.20 3.40
C GLU A 229 9.69 5.02 2.11
N VAL A 230 8.82 5.95 1.72
CA VAL A 230 8.97 6.73 0.47
C VAL A 230 9.60 8.11 0.72
N VAL A 231 10.75 8.15 1.39
CA VAL A 231 11.71 9.27 1.27
C VAL A 231 13.12 8.68 1.23
N GLY A 232 13.52 8.21 0.05
CA GLY A 232 14.89 7.77 -0.26
C GLY A 232 15.30 8.23 -1.66
#